data_AF-A0A2T4GS84-F1
#
_entry.id   AF-A0A2T4GS84-F1
#
_cell.length_a   1.000
_cell.length_b   1.000
_cell.length_c   1.000
_cell.angle_alpha   90.00
_cell.angle_beta   90.00
_cell.angle_gamma   90.00
#
_symmetry.space_group_name_H-M   'P 1'
#
loop_
_entity.id
_entity.type
_entity.pdbx_description
1 polymer ?
#
loop_
_entity_poly.entity_id
_entity_poly.type
_entity_poly.pdbx_seq_one_letter_code
_entity_poly.pdbx_strand_id
1 'polypeptide(L)'
;MGSLATLINSFAEPNGPEAKTEILGPKGIVLQKELNTHLDSRTVNIMCDYEKSQGNYLVDVDGNTFLDAYSQIASIPVGYNNPVLKKAAQSPEMINRPATGFFPRGDYAKLLEEGILKVAPRGAPYVWMALSCTDVNEGVYKAAFIWYRCRKDWTEEELRTCMLNQATGSPDLAVLSFKSGFHGRLFASLATTRTKTLHKLDIPTFNWPQAPFPLLKYPLEDHIEDNKKEEQRYLDEVKRLHDSWHCPVAAIIVEPIQSEGRDNHASPGFFKSLQQITKDRGIVFIVDEIQTGVRSTGKFWAYEHWDLPSPLDIITFSKKFQAAGYYFSNPELRPEAALRLFNTWLGDPCRAVLAELAATKPQSFGNVRGSGTTIAWDLEGTEARNDVVTLPGTQPTLKEELDLPIETGDKDKEEIALTYPDFYKDKVTKLKHKLRELEKRYNNLLNTAKFNSKVAKNKIEELKGKVSNIANLTENLSKELYKEYIKYTAALAAIGKDPGEILKPRQPDPYSGQPERLRGFLTNLRSYQIYYPIQFSSNKAKVRYGLSLLKDKAKRLIEPII
;
A
#
# COMPACT_ATOMS: atom_id res chain seq x y z
N MET A 1 35.51 9.28 6.32
CA MET A 1 35.54 7.92 6.91
C MET A 1 35.76 7.94 8.43
N GLY A 2 36.78 8.62 8.96
CA GLY A 2 37.14 8.59 10.40
C GLY A 2 36.11 9.04 11.45
N SER A 3 34.89 9.44 11.06
CA SER A 3 33.79 9.79 11.98
C SER A 3 32.67 8.73 12.06
N LEU A 4 32.80 7.58 11.36
CA LEU A 4 31.88 6.44 11.50
C LEU A 4 32.34 5.44 12.56
N ALA A 5 33.64 5.13 12.63
CA ALA A 5 34.17 4.15 13.58
C ALA A 5 33.86 4.51 15.05
N THR A 6 34.05 5.79 15.43
CA THR A 6 33.77 6.29 16.78
C THR A 6 32.29 6.22 17.17
N LEU A 7 31.38 6.15 16.18
CA LEU A 7 29.93 6.11 16.36
C LEU A 7 29.40 4.67 16.59
N ILE A 8 30.24 3.65 16.41
CA ILE A 8 29.91 2.23 16.61
C ILE A 8 30.20 1.80 18.05
N ASN A 9 31.19 2.39 18.72
CA ASN A 9 31.63 2.00 20.07
C ASN A 9 30.60 2.27 21.20
N SER A 10 29.48 2.94 20.91
CA SER A 10 28.34 3.08 21.84
C SER A 10 27.11 2.26 21.43
N PHE A 11 27.24 1.38 20.43
CA PHE A 11 26.16 0.53 19.91
C PHE A 11 26.36 -0.90 20.42
N ALA A 12 26.05 -1.13 21.70
CA ALA A 12 25.97 -2.47 22.27
C ALA A 12 24.53 -2.98 22.16
N GLU A 13 24.35 -4.19 21.64
CA GLU A 13 23.08 -4.91 21.78
C GLU A 13 22.96 -5.50 23.21
N PRO A 14 21.74 -5.74 23.72
CA PRO A 14 21.53 -6.56 24.91
C PRO A 14 22.25 -7.91 24.83
N ASN A 15 22.75 -8.41 25.97
CA ASN A 15 23.43 -9.70 26.07
C ASN A 15 22.52 -10.91 25.75
N GLY A 16 21.21 -10.71 25.69
CA GLY A 16 20.19 -11.72 25.43
C GLY A 16 18.78 -11.17 25.65
N PRO A 17 17.74 -11.96 25.36
CA PRO A 17 16.36 -11.62 25.71
C PRO A 17 16.13 -11.69 27.22
N GLU A 18 15.17 -10.92 27.73
CA GLU A 18 14.86 -10.80 29.16
C GLU A 18 13.36 -10.55 29.36
N ALA A 19 12.64 -11.54 29.87
CA ALA A 19 11.22 -11.41 30.23
C ALA A 19 11.08 -10.93 31.69
N LYS A 20 10.27 -9.88 31.88
CA LYS A 20 9.93 -9.24 33.16
C LYS A 20 8.43 -9.33 33.48
N THR A 21 7.59 -9.49 32.47
CA THR A 21 6.14 -9.73 32.58
C THR A 21 5.69 -10.81 31.59
N GLU A 22 4.44 -11.22 31.70
CA GLU A 22 3.72 -11.90 30.61
C GLU A 22 3.55 -10.96 29.40
N ILE A 23 3.19 -11.53 28.25
CA ILE A 23 2.87 -10.82 27.00
C ILE A 23 1.37 -11.02 26.73
N LEU A 24 0.54 -10.00 26.63
CA LEU A 24 0.81 -8.56 26.72
C LEU A 24 0.89 -8.08 28.18
N GLY A 25 1.91 -7.29 28.52
CA GLY A 25 2.14 -6.84 29.90
C GLY A 25 1.11 -5.80 30.41
N PRO A 26 1.10 -5.51 31.72
CA PRO A 26 0.08 -4.66 32.35
C PRO A 26 -0.04 -3.24 31.76
N LYS A 27 1.07 -2.58 31.42
CA LYS A 27 1.02 -1.28 30.73
C LYS A 27 0.58 -1.45 29.27
N GLY A 28 1.06 -2.51 28.61
CA GLY A 28 0.67 -2.88 27.26
C GLY A 28 -0.84 -3.03 27.12
N ILE A 29 -1.50 -3.72 28.05
CA ILE A 29 -2.97 -3.88 28.08
C ILE A 29 -3.68 -2.52 28.21
N VAL A 30 -3.20 -1.62 29.06
CA VAL A 30 -3.79 -0.28 29.23
C VAL A 30 -3.64 0.54 27.94
N LEU A 31 -2.46 0.56 27.34
CA LEU A 31 -2.19 1.33 26.12
C LEU A 31 -2.87 0.73 24.88
N GLN A 32 -2.99 -0.60 24.79
CA GLN A 32 -3.78 -1.26 23.74
C GLN A 32 -5.26 -0.89 23.88
N LYS A 33 -5.80 -0.89 25.10
CA LYS A 33 -7.20 -0.49 25.36
C LYS A 33 -7.45 0.98 25.02
N GLU A 34 -6.51 1.87 25.32
CA GLU A 34 -6.57 3.28 24.92
C GLU A 34 -6.55 3.42 23.39
N LEU A 35 -5.59 2.77 22.71
CA LEU A 35 -5.49 2.75 21.25
C LEU A 35 -6.79 2.25 20.60
N ASN A 36 -7.40 1.20 21.15
CA ASN A 36 -8.66 0.62 20.65
C ASN A 36 -9.87 1.56 20.69
N THR A 37 -9.78 2.71 21.36
CA THR A 37 -10.82 3.74 21.30
C THR A 37 -10.80 4.55 19.99
N HIS A 38 -9.70 4.48 19.23
CA HIS A 38 -9.46 5.30 18.04
C HIS A 38 -8.94 4.51 16.82
N LEU A 39 -8.24 3.39 17.03
CA LEU A 39 -7.72 2.50 16.00
C LEU A 39 -7.92 1.05 16.44
N ASP A 40 -8.48 0.19 15.58
CA ASP A 40 -8.70 -1.23 15.86
C ASP A 40 -7.38 -1.92 16.21
N SER A 41 -7.19 -2.26 17.49
CA SER A 41 -5.93 -2.76 18.04
C SER A 41 -5.94 -4.27 18.26
N ARG A 42 -6.94 -4.99 17.72
CA ARG A 42 -7.09 -6.46 17.89
C ARG A 42 -5.96 -7.28 17.25
N THR A 43 -5.11 -6.65 16.45
CA THR A 43 -3.91 -7.24 15.83
C THR A 43 -2.60 -6.86 16.55
N VAL A 44 -2.68 -6.09 17.64
CA VAL A 44 -1.52 -5.71 18.45
C VAL A 44 -1.15 -6.86 19.38
N ASN A 45 -0.01 -7.50 19.10
CA ASN A 45 0.55 -8.55 19.95
C ASN A 45 1.46 -7.99 21.07
N ILE A 46 2.15 -6.87 20.80
CA ILE A 46 3.13 -6.24 21.70
C ILE A 46 3.02 -4.71 21.55
N MET A 47 2.99 -3.98 22.67
CA MET A 47 3.11 -2.51 22.68
C MET A 47 4.60 -2.13 22.83
N CYS A 48 5.22 -1.72 21.72
CA CYS A 48 6.67 -1.57 21.62
C CYS A 48 7.21 -0.25 22.21
N ASP A 49 8.42 -0.30 22.78
CA ASP A 49 9.25 0.85 23.17
C ASP A 49 10.42 0.94 22.18
N TYR A 50 10.23 1.70 21.10
CA TYR A 50 11.22 1.79 20.02
C TYR A 50 12.45 2.61 20.44
N GLU A 51 12.34 3.48 21.44
CA GLU A 51 13.42 4.28 22.00
C GLU A 51 14.45 3.41 22.76
N LYS A 52 14.01 2.33 23.43
CA LYS A 52 14.89 1.34 24.08
C LYS A 52 15.29 0.16 23.17
N SER A 53 14.56 -0.08 22.09
CA SER A 53 14.85 -1.17 21.14
C SER A 53 16.20 -0.95 20.45
N GLN A 54 17.04 -1.98 20.35
CA GLN A 54 18.45 -1.83 20.00
C GLN A 54 18.98 -3.00 19.17
N GLY A 55 19.40 -2.73 17.92
CA GLY A 55 19.98 -3.76 17.05
C GLY A 55 18.98 -4.85 16.71
N ASN A 56 19.30 -6.13 16.97
CA ASN A 56 18.38 -7.25 16.81
C ASN A 56 17.29 -7.35 17.88
N TYR A 57 17.29 -6.48 18.91
CA TYR A 57 16.40 -6.60 20.06
C TYR A 57 15.26 -5.56 20.06
N LEU A 58 14.03 -6.05 20.19
CA LEU A 58 12.82 -5.26 20.38
C LEU A 58 12.50 -5.20 21.88
N VAL A 59 12.21 -4.00 22.38
CA VAL A 59 11.79 -3.78 23.79
C VAL A 59 10.33 -3.36 23.82
N ASP A 60 9.59 -3.74 24.87
CA ASP A 60 8.21 -3.30 25.09
C ASP A 60 8.05 -2.28 26.23
N VAL A 61 6.86 -1.69 26.34
CA VAL A 61 6.53 -0.66 27.35
C VAL A 61 6.60 -1.17 28.78
N ASP A 62 6.41 -2.48 29.00
CA ASP A 62 6.50 -3.11 30.31
C ASP A 62 7.96 -3.32 30.73
N GLY A 63 8.84 -3.53 29.76
CA GLY A 63 10.30 -3.60 29.90
C GLY A 63 10.88 -4.94 29.50
N ASN A 64 10.12 -5.78 28.81
CA ASN A 64 10.59 -7.04 28.24
C ASN A 64 11.52 -6.77 27.06
N THR A 65 12.56 -7.60 26.92
CA THR A 65 13.53 -7.53 25.82
C THR A 65 13.43 -8.82 25.00
N PHE A 66 13.08 -8.70 23.72
CA PHE A 66 12.89 -9.83 22.80
C PHE A 66 13.96 -9.83 21.71
N LEU A 67 14.48 -11.01 21.35
CA LEU A 67 15.23 -11.18 20.10
C LEU A 67 14.23 -11.18 18.94
N ASP A 68 14.26 -10.16 18.08
CA ASP A 68 13.26 -9.97 17.03
C ASP A 68 13.65 -10.68 15.72
N ALA A 69 13.34 -11.96 15.64
CA ALA A 69 13.44 -12.74 14.40
C ALA A 69 12.39 -12.35 13.32
N TYR A 70 11.39 -11.52 13.64
CA TYR A 70 10.31 -11.13 12.73
C TYR A 70 10.58 -9.79 12.02
N SER A 71 11.44 -8.94 12.59
CA SER A 71 11.95 -7.67 12.03
C SER A 71 10.86 -6.77 11.43
N GLN A 72 9.73 -6.63 12.14
CA GLN A 72 8.50 -5.96 11.72
C GLN A 72 8.00 -6.44 10.34
N ILE A 73 7.59 -7.70 10.24
CA ILE A 73 7.16 -8.35 8.97
C ILE A 73 8.25 -8.29 7.88
N ALA A 74 9.51 -8.52 8.27
CA ALA A 74 10.70 -8.41 7.42
C ALA A 74 10.87 -7.04 6.75
N SER A 75 10.76 -5.95 7.53
CA SER A 75 10.90 -4.56 7.05
C SER A 75 12.02 -3.72 7.70
N ILE A 76 12.62 -4.16 8.80
CA ILE A 76 13.82 -3.52 9.39
C ILE A 76 15.09 -4.12 8.75
N PRO A 77 15.94 -3.34 8.05
CA PRO A 77 17.06 -3.90 7.28
C PRO A 77 18.38 -4.05 8.06
N VAL A 78 18.62 -3.23 9.09
CA VAL A 78 19.93 -3.12 9.78
C VAL A 78 19.78 -2.89 11.31
N GLY A 79 18.72 -3.46 11.89
CA GLY A 79 18.41 -3.38 13.32
C GLY A 79 17.81 -2.05 13.80
N TYR A 80 17.26 -2.08 15.02
CA TYR A 80 16.67 -0.93 15.71
C TYR A 80 17.73 0.10 16.13
N ASN A 81 17.35 1.38 16.12
CA ASN A 81 18.18 2.53 16.50
C ASN A 81 19.58 2.60 15.85
N ASN A 82 19.76 2.00 14.67
CA ASN A 82 21.03 2.01 13.93
C ASN A 82 21.61 3.44 13.81
N PRO A 83 22.88 3.71 14.20
CA PRO A 83 23.37 5.08 14.33
C PRO A 83 23.52 5.79 12.98
N VAL A 84 23.70 5.02 11.89
CA VAL A 84 23.81 5.54 10.53
C VAL A 84 22.43 5.99 10.03
N LEU A 85 21.39 5.18 10.26
CA LEU A 85 20.00 5.58 9.99
C LEU A 85 19.59 6.79 10.85
N LYS A 86 19.93 6.79 12.14
CA LYS A 86 19.62 7.88 13.09
C LYS A 86 20.28 9.20 12.68
N LYS A 87 21.51 9.15 12.14
CA LYS A 87 22.20 10.31 11.56
C LYS A 87 21.59 10.77 10.23
N ALA A 88 21.19 9.84 9.36
CA ALA A 88 20.52 10.19 8.09
C ALA A 88 19.13 10.82 8.33
N ALA A 89 18.41 10.39 9.37
CA ALA A 89 17.15 10.98 9.82
C ALA A 89 17.29 12.43 10.33
N GLN A 90 18.51 12.97 10.45
CA GLN A 90 18.81 14.37 10.77
C GLN A 90 19.25 15.20 9.55
N SER A 91 19.22 14.63 8.33
CA SER A 91 19.63 15.33 7.11
C SER A 91 18.56 16.32 6.59
N PRO A 92 18.92 17.39 5.86
CA PRO A 92 17.98 18.38 5.32
C PRO A 92 16.91 17.79 4.39
N GLU A 93 17.19 16.64 3.78
CA GLU A 93 16.29 15.89 2.90
C GLU A 93 15.02 15.48 3.65
N MET A 94 15.14 15.17 4.94
CA MET A 94 14.05 14.69 5.81
C MET A 94 12.94 15.71 6.06
N ILE A 95 13.18 16.99 5.75
CA ILE A 95 12.26 18.10 6.06
C ILE A 95 11.20 18.27 4.96
N ASN A 96 11.51 17.91 3.71
CA ASN A 96 10.71 18.28 2.54
C ASN A 96 10.20 17.06 1.77
N ARG A 97 8.88 16.98 1.61
CA ARG A 97 8.20 15.92 0.85
C ARG A 97 7.60 16.46 -0.47
N PRO A 98 8.42 16.66 -1.52
CA PRO A 98 7.96 17.24 -2.77
C PRO A 98 6.98 16.33 -3.52
N ALA A 99 6.23 16.93 -4.46
CA ALA A 99 5.53 16.18 -5.49
C ALA A 99 6.52 15.81 -6.61
N THR A 100 7.35 14.79 -6.38
CA THR A 100 8.58 14.49 -7.16
C THR A 100 8.35 14.37 -8.67
N GLY A 101 7.16 13.95 -9.10
CA GLY A 101 6.79 13.86 -10.51
C GLY A 101 6.58 15.20 -11.25
N PHE A 102 6.47 16.31 -10.54
CA PHE A 102 6.39 17.68 -11.10
C PHE A 102 7.49 18.60 -10.57
N PHE A 103 7.88 18.44 -9.32
CA PHE A 103 8.83 19.30 -8.61
C PHE A 103 9.92 18.44 -7.93
N PRO A 104 10.71 17.66 -8.69
CA PRO A 104 11.83 16.93 -8.13
C PRO A 104 12.89 17.90 -7.59
N ARG A 105 13.70 17.44 -6.63
CA ARG A 105 14.92 18.16 -6.25
C ARG A 105 15.93 18.12 -7.41
N GLY A 106 16.75 19.17 -7.54
CA GLY A 106 17.79 19.24 -8.58
C GLY A 106 18.88 18.16 -8.47
N ASP A 107 18.99 17.50 -7.32
CA ASP A 107 19.92 16.40 -7.04
C ASP A 107 19.25 15.01 -7.08
N TYR A 108 17.95 14.92 -7.36
CA TYR A 108 17.19 13.67 -7.18
C TYR A 108 17.69 12.52 -8.08
N ALA A 109 18.16 12.82 -9.29
CA ALA A 109 18.79 11.82 -10.16
C ALA A 109 20.04 11.20 -9.52
N LYS A 110 20.91 12.03 -8.93
CA LYS A 110 22.11 11.59 -8.20
C LYS A 110 21.76 10.73 -6.98
N LEU A 111 20.72 11.10 -6.24
CA LEU A 111 20.22 10.31 -5.11
C LEU A 111 19.70 8.93 -5.53
N LEU A 112 19.07 8.82 -6.71
CA LEU A 112 18.72 7.53 -7.30
C LEU A 112 19.98 6.75 -7.74
N GLU A 113 20.94 7.39 -8.39
CA GLU A 113 22.19 6.76 -8.88
C GLU A 113 23.09 6.23 -7.75
N GLU A 114 23.31 7.02 -6.70
CA GLU A 114 24.19 6.67 -5.58
C GLU A 114 23.55 5.69 -4.57
N GLY A 115 22.20 5.60 -4.56
CA GLY A 115 21.42 4.75 -3.67
C GLY A 115 20.67 3.63 -4.38
N ILE A 116 19.52 3.94 -4.98
CA ILE A 116 18.55 2.94 -5.43
C ILE A 116 19.04 2.18 -6.68
N LEU A 117 19.51 2.87 -7.72
CA LEU A 117 19.96 2.27 -8.98
C LEU A 117 21.28 1.50 -8.83
N LYS A 118 22.06 1.77 -7.78
CA LYS A 118 23.31 1.06 -7.43
C LYS A 118 23.12 -0.42 -7.11
N VAL A 119 21.89 -0.83 -6.79
CA VAL A 119 21.47 -2.22 -6.59
C VAL A 119 20.43 -2.66 -7.63
N ALA A 120 20.35 -1.95 -8.76
CA ALA A 120 19.47 -2.36 -9.86
C ALA A 120 19.80 -3.76 -10.38
N PRO A 121 18.80 -4.57 -10.77
CA PRO A 121 18.99 -5.90 -11.33
C PRO A 121 19.82 -5.88 -12.62
N ARG A 122 20.47 -7.01 -12.93
CA ARG A 122 21.27 -7.14 -14.16
C ARG A 122 20.36 -6.97 -15.39
N GLY A 123 20.49 -5.83 -16.07
CA GLY A 123 19.73 -5.48 -17.26
C GLY A 123 18.37 -4.82 -16.99
N ALA A 124 18.06 -4.42 -15.76
CA ALA A 124 16.88 -3.60 -15.43
C ALA A 124 17.30 -2.21 -14.90
N PRO A 125 17.82 -1.31 -15.76
CA PRO A 125 18.46 -0.07 -15.33
C PRO A 125 17.46 1.06 -15.01
N TYR A 126 16.18 0.88 -15.30
CA TYR A 126 15.14 1.88 -15.06
C TYR A 126 14.39 1.59 -13.78
N VAL A 127 13.94 2.65 -13.09
CA VAL A 127 13.14 2.55 -11.86
C VAL A 127 11.89 3.43 -11.95
N TRP A 128 10.80 2.99 -11.33
CA TRP A 128 9.63 3.84 -11.01
C TRP A 128 9.38 3.77 -9.50
N MET A 129 9.06 4.92 -8.91
CA MET A 129 9.06 5.10 -7.45
C MET A 129 7.64 5.22 -6.89
N ALA A 130 7.41 4.54 -5.77
CA ALA A 130 6.11 4.31 -5.15
C ALA A 130 6.16 4.58 -3.63
N LEU A 131 5.00 4.52 -2.99
CA LEU A 131 4.83 4.90 -1.58
C LEU A 131 4.68 3.73 -0.61
N SER A 132 4.26 2.57 -1.11
CA SER A 132 4.06 1.36 -0.33
C SER A 132 4.20 0.13 -1.21
N CYS A 133 4.47 -1.03 -0.61
CA CYS A 133 4.43 -2.34 -1.27
C CYS A 133 3.22 -2.53 -2.20
N THR A 134 2.04 -2.06 -1.79
CA THR A 134 0.79 -2.28 -2.53
C THR A 134 0.62 -1.30 -3.70
N ASP A 135 1.05 -0.04 -3.53
CA ASP A 135 1.11 0.97 -4.61
C ASP A 135 2.08 0.56 -5.74
N VAL A 136 3.20 -0.11 -5.39
CA VAL A 136 4.10 -0.72 -6.38
C VAL A 136 3.36 -1.76 -7.23
N ASN A 137 2.70 -2.73 -6.58
CA ASN A 137 2.12 -3.86 -7.29
C ASN A 137 0.96 -3.43 -8.20
N GLU A 138 0.14 -2.46 -7.80
CA GLU A 138 -0.85 -1.87 -8.73
C GLU A 138 -0.20 -1.00 -9.82
N GLY A 139 0.95 -0.38 -9.54
CA GLY A 139 1.79 0.31 -10.52
C GLY A 139 2.24 -0.61 -11.66
N VAL A 140 2.77 -1.80 -11.33
CA VAL A 140 3.29 -2.74 -12.35
C VAL A 140 2.20 -3.44 -13.15
N TYR A 141 1.02 -3.69 -12.57
CA TYR A 141 -0.12 -4.20 -13.36
C TYR A 141 -0.55 -3.17 -14.40
N LYS A 142 -0.64 -1.88 -14.02
CA LYS A 142 -0.91 -0.80 -14.98
C LYS A 142 0.21 -0.70 -16.04
N ALA A 143 1.49 -0.82 -15.66
CA ALA A 143 2.59 -0.84 -16.61
C ALA A 143 2.46 -1.97 -17.64
N ALA A 144 2.17 -3.19 -17.17
CA ALA A 144 1.98 -4.36 -18.03
C ALA A 144 0.74 -4.23 -18.93
N PHE A 145 -0.40 -3.76 -18.43
CA PHE A 145 -1.60 -3.52 -19.25
C PHE A 145 -1.42 -2.41 -20.29
N ILE A 146 -0.66 -1.36 -19.96
CA ILE A 146 -0.32 -0.29 -20.91
C ILE A 146 0.59 -0.84 -22.00
N TRP A 147 1.67 -1.53 -21.61
CA TRP A 147 2.63 -2.12 -22.54
C TRP A 147 1.97 -3.17 -23.45
N TYR A 148 1.22 -4.13 -22.89
CA TYR A 148 0.54 -5.20 -23.64
C TYR A 148 -0.47 -4.67 -24.68
N ARG A 149 -1.05 -3.47 -24.50
CA ARG A 149 -1.89 -2.82 -25.51
C ARG A 149 -1.08 -2.22 -26.67
N CYS A 150 0.20 -1.89 -26.47
CA CYS A 150 1.13 -1.29 -27.45
C CYS A 150 0.64 -0.03 -28.20
N ARG A 151 -0.38 0.70 -27.71
CA ARG A 151 -1.02 1.80 -28.48
C ARG A 151 -0.44 3.17 -28.13
N LYS A 152 0.05 3.87 -29.16
CA LYS A 152 0.44 5.29 -29.13
C LYS A 152 -0.68 6.22 -29.63
N ASP A 153 -1.55 5.69 -30.49
CA ASP A 153 -2.76 6.36 -30.98
C ASP A 153 -4.01 5.72 -30.35
N TRP A 154 -4.97 6.53 -29.91
CA TRP A 154 -6.22 6.10 -29.29
C TRP A 154 -7.43 6.54 -30.11
N THR A 155 -8.48 5.72 -30.15
CA THR A 155 -9.73 6.13 -30.82
C THR A 155 -10.59 7.01 -29.92
N GLU A 156 -11.43 7.87 -30.53
CA GLU A 156 -12.46 8.63 -29.79
C GLU A 156 -13.40 7.72 -28.98
N GLU A 157 -13.63 6.48 -29.44
CA GLU A 157 -14.37 5.49 -28.66
C GLU A 157 -13.61 5.02 -27.43
N GLU A 158 -12.30 4.75 -27.52
CA GLU A 158 -11.46 4.40 -26.37
C GLU A 158 -11.41 5.54 -25.35
N LEU A 159 -11.21 6.77 -25.80
CA LEU A 159 -11.18 7.98 -24.97
C LEU A 159 -12.53 8.25 -24.29
N ARG A 160 -13.65 7.95 -24.96
CA ARG A 160 -15.00 8.06 -24.39
C ARG A 160 -15.33 6.93 -23.42
N THR A 161 -14.96 5.69 -23.73
CA THR A 161 -15.35 4.49 -22.97
C THR A 161 -14.51 4.28 -21.72
N CYS A 162 -13.23 4.66 -21.71
CA CYS A 162 -12.40 4.58 -20.50
C CYS A 162 -12.96 5.45 -19.35
N MET A 163 -13.49 6.64 -19.68
CA MET A 163 -14.15 7.55 -18.73
C MET A 163 -15.50 7.02 -18.18
N LEU A 164 -15.97 5.89 -18.70
CA LEU A 164 -17.19 5.20 -18.27
C LEU A 164 -16.89 3.81 -17.66
N ASN A 165 -15.60 3.45 -17.48
CA ASN A 165 -15.13 2.12 -17.10
C ASN A 165 -15.59 1.01 -18.07
N GLN A 166 -15.66 1.30 -19.37
CA GLN A 166 -16.16 0.40 -20.42
C GLN A 166 -15.08 0.06 -21.45
N ALA A 167 -15.16 -1.14 -22.03
CA ALA A 167 -14.37 -1.51 -23.20
C ALA A 167 -14.75 -0.63 -24.41
N THR A 168 -13.86 -0.35 -25.37
CA THR A 168 -12.44 -0.79 -25.50
C THR A 168 -11.45 0.04 -24.66
N GLY A 169 -11.86 1.22 -24.18
CA GLY A 169 -11.01 2.14 -23.41
C GLY A 169 -10.53 1.57 -22.06
N SER A 170 -11.40 0.88 -21.35
CA SER A 170 -11.07 0.00 -20.22
C SER A 170 -11.17 -1.45 -20.71
N PRO A 171 -10.07 -2.09 -21.14
CA PRO A 171 -10.11 -3.47 -21.61
C PRO A 171 -10.30 -4.46 -20.46
N ASP A 172 -10.91 -5.61 -20.76
CA ASP A 172 -10.78 -6.79 -19.90
C ASP A 172 -9.43 -7.46 -20.17
N LEU A 173 -8.57 -7.45 -19.16
CA LEU A 173 -7.22 -8.04 -19.17
C LEU A 173 -6.95 -8.62 -17.77
N ALA A 174 -6.09 -9.62 -17.70
CA ALA A 174 -5.76 -10.31 -16.46
C ALA A 174 -4.26 -10.34 -16.13
N VAL A 175 -3.95 -10.45 -14.84
CA VAL A 175 -2.62 -10.83 -14.33
C VAL A 175 -2.75 -12.22 -13.73
N LEU A 176 -1.98 -13.17 -14.24
CA LEU A 176 -1.90 -14.52 -13.67
C LEU A 176 -1.08 -14.46 -12.38
N SER A 177 -1.64 -15.06 -11.33
CA SER A 177 -1.08 -15.12 -9.99
C SER A 177 -0.94 -16.56 -9.52
N PHE A 178 -0.49 -16.77 -8.29
CA PHE A 178 -0.34 -18.10 -7.72
C PHE A 178 -1.20 -18.28 -6.45
N LYS A 179 -1.71 -19.50 -6.25
CA LYS A 179 -2.32 -19.94 -4.98
C LYS A 179 -1.31 -19.70 -3.85
N SER A 180 -1.82 -19.33 -2.67
CA SER A 180 -1.02 -18.91 -1.51
C SER A 180 -0.12 -17.67 -1.70
N GLY A 181 -0.08 -17.00 -2.86
CA GLY A 181 0.74 -15.80 -3.04
C GLY A 181 0.18 -14.55 -2.30
N PHE A 182 1.04 -13.61 -1.95
CA PHE A 182 0.67 -12.32 -1.31
C PHE A 182 1.31 -11.11 -2.00
N HIS A 183 0.47 -10.31 -2.65
CA HIS A 183 0.89 -9.14 -3.42
C HIS A 183 0.26 -7.83 -2.93
N GLY A 184 -0.61 -7.85 -1.91
CA GLY A 184 -1.14 -6.66 -1.25
C GLY A 184 -2.63 -6.70 -0.93
N ARG A 185 -3.20 -5.54 -0.56
CA ARG A 185 -4.58 -5.40 -0.06
C ARG A 185 -5.44 -4.30 -0.72
N LEU A 186 -4.94 -3.62 -1.75
CA LEU A 186 -5.76 -2.77 -2.65
C LEU A 186 -6.39 -3.64 -3.76
N PHE A 187 -7.45 -3.17 -4.43
CA PHE A 187 -8.33 -4.01 -5.25
C PHE A 187 -7.66 -4.95 -6.27
N ALA A 188 -6.65 -4.50 -7.02
CA ALA A 188 -5.94 -5.32 -8.01
C ALA A 188 -4.86 -6.19 -7.35
N SER A 189 -4.11 -5.64 -6.38
CA SER A 189 -3.14 -6.41 -5.58
C SER A 189 -3.80 -7.51 -4.72
N LEU A 190 -5.06 -7.31 -4.36
CA LEU A 190 -5.87 -8.28 -3.65
C LEU A 190 -6.41 -9.33 -4.63
N ALA A 191 -6.66 -9.01 -5.90
CA ALA A 191 -7.04 -9.99 -6.90
C ALA A 191 -5.95 -11.07 -7.09
N THR A 192 -4.67 -10.67 -7.12
CA THR A 192 -3.54 -11.61 -7.20
C THR A 192 -3.18 -12.26 -5.87
N THR A 193 -3.54 -11.69 -4.72
CA THR A 193 -3.32 -12.28 -3.38
C THR A 193 -4.27 -13.45 -3.07
N ARG A 194 -3.78 -14.56 -2.50
CA ARG A 194 -4.51 -15.83 -2.27
C ARG A 194 -4.20 -16.54 -0.92
N THR A 195 -3.72 -15.83 0.10
CA THR A 195 -3.22 -16.44 1.36
C THR A 195 -4.26 -16.92 2.36
N LYS A 196 -5.12 -16.01 2.86
CA LYS A 196 -6.04 -16.24 4.00
C LYS A 196 -7.46 -15.78 3.62
N THR A 197 -8.48 -16.41 4.17
CA THR A 197 -9.90 -16.17 3.83
C THR A 197 -10.33 -14.76 4.26
N LEU A 198 -10.01 -14.36 5.50
CA LEU A 198 -10.29 -13.03 6.05
C LEU A 198 -9.55 -11.89 5.34
N HIS A 199 -8.56 -12.18 4.48
CA HIS A 199 -7.97 -11.15 3.61
C HIS A 199 -8.87 -10.78 2.44
N LYS A 200 -9.81 -11.65 2.03
CA LYS A 200 -10.58 -11.51 0.77
C LYS A 200 -12.10 -11.45 0.95
N LEU A 201 -12.62 -11.94 2.07
CA LEU A 201 -14.06 -12.02 2.32
C LEU A 201 -14.73 -10.62 2.20
N ASP A 202 -15.94 -10.60 1.65
CA ASP A 202 -16.77 -9.40 1.41
C ASP A 202 -16.18 -8.28 0.52
N ILE A 203 -14.99 -8.44 -0.05
CA ILE A 203 -14.32 -7.42 -0.88
C ILE A 203 -14.52 -7.72 -2.39
N PRO A 204 -15.10 -6.81 -3.19
CA PRO A 204 -15.14 -6.93 -4.66
C PRO A 204 -13.74 -7.06 -5.26
N THR A 205 -13.55 -7.93 -6.25
CA THR A 205 -12.22 -8.20 -6.82
C THR A 205 -12.30 -8.67 -8.27
N PHE A 206 -11.16 -8.67 -8.99
CA PHE A 206 -11.08 -9.03 -10.41
C PHE A 206 -11.04 -10.55 -10.62
N ASN A 207 -11.72 -11.03 -11.67
CA ASN A 207 -11.71 -12.45 -12.06
C ASN A 207 -10.47 -12.80 -12.90
N TRP A 208 -9.31 -12.80 -12.22
CA TRP A 208 -7.99 -13.12 -12.80
C TRP A 208 -7.52 -14.53 -12.39
N PRO A 209 -6.69 -15.20 -13.23
CA PRO A 209 -6.30 -16.58 -13.00
C PRO A 209 -5.33 -16.74 -11.82
N GLN A 210 -5.41 -17.90 -11.19
CA GLN A 210 -4.47 -18.35 -10.16
C GLN A 210 -3.98 -19.76 -10.47
N ALA A 211 -2.70 -19.89 -10.81
CA ALA A 211 -2.03 -21.17 -10.94
C ALA A 211 -1.70 -21.77 -9.56
N PRO A 212 -1.57 -23.10 -9.43
CA PRO A 212 -0.90 -23.70 -8.28
C PRO A 212 0.58 -23.31 -8.22
N PHE A 213 1.11 -23.16 -7.00
CA PHE A 213 2.54 -22.99 -6.73
C PHE A 213 3.15 -24.33 -6.26
N PRO A 214 4.43 -24.63 -6.54
CA PRO A 214 5.10 -25.83 -6.05
C PRO A 214 4.97 -26.03 -4.54
N LEU A 215 4.55 -27.23 -4.14
CA LEU A 215 4.56 -27.70 -2.75
C LEU A 215 5.54 -28.87 -2.70
N LEU A 216 6.81 -28.55 -2.47
CA LEU A 216 7.89 -29.53 -2.47
C LEU A 216 7.73 -30.52 -1.31
N LYS A 217 8.00 -31.79 -1.57
CA LYS A 217 8.18 -32.82 -0.54
C LYS A 217 9.61 -32.72 0.02
N TYR A 218 9.75 -33.03 1.32
CA TYR A 218 11.02 -33.00 2.06
C TYR A 218 11.26 -34.36 2.74
N PRO A 219 12.51 -34.85 2.88
CA PRO A 219 13.77 -34.25 2.38
C PRO A 219 13.78 -34.07 0.86
N LEU A 220 14.52 -33.06 0.38
CA LEU A 220 14.50 -32.71 -1.05
C LEU A 220 15.24 -33.77 -1.89
N GLU A 221 16.24 -34.37 -1.28
CA GLU A 221 17.16 -35.38 -1.79
C GLU A 221 16.43 -36.68 -2.12
N ASP A 222 15.49 -37.10 -1.27
CA ASP A 222 14.64 -38.28 -1.45
C ASP A 222 13.51 -38.07 -2.47
N HIS A 223 13.27 -36.82 -2.89
CA HIS A 223 12.07 -36.43 -3.63
C HIS A 223 12.33 -35.65 -4.93
N ILE A 224 13.59 -35.59 -5.38
CA ILE A 224 14.03 -34.85 -6.59
C ILE A 224 13.10 -35.06 -7.80
N GLU A 225 12.85 -36.31 -8.20
CA GLU A 225 12.03 -36.61 -9.39
C GLU A 225 10.53 -36.40 -9.16
N ASP A 226 10.03 -36.45 -7.93
CA ASP A 226 8.62 -36.15 -7.64
C ASP A 226 8.37 -34.64 -7.63
N ASN A 227 9.25 -33.89 -6.98
CA ASN A 227 9.22 -32.42 -6.95
C ASN A 227 9.33 -31.85 -8.38
N LYS A 228 10.23 -32.38 -9.20
CA LYS A 228 10.40 -32.01 -10.62
C LYS A 228 9.17 -32.29 -11.48
N LYS A 229 8.47 -33.42 -11.27
CA LYS A 229 7.19 -33.71 -11.96
C LYS A 229 6.07 -32.76 -11.53
N GLU A 230 6.02 -32.42 -10.24
CA GLU A 230 5.02 -31.51 -9.69
C GLU A 230 5.23 -30.05 -10.18
N GLU A 231 6.47 -29.58 -10.20
CA GLU A 231 6.83 -28.29 -10.84
C GLU A 231 6.44 -28.26 -12.31
N GLN A 232 6.73 -29.32 -13.08
CA GLN A 232 6.34 -29.42 -14.48
C GLN A 232 4.81 -29.38 -14.66
N ARG A 233 4.06 -30.13 -13.83
CA ARG A 233 2.59 -30.13 -13.83
C ARG A 233 2.01 -28.73 -13.57
N TYR A 234 2.67 -27.94 -12.73
CA TYR A 234 2.26 -26.57 -12.43
C TYR A 234 2.65 -25.57 -13.52
N LEU A 235 3.80 -25.75 -14.19
CA LEU A 235 4.16 -24.99 -15.39
C LEU A 235 3.18 -25.25 -16.55
N ASP A 236 2.68 -26.47 -16.71
CA ASP A 236 1.69 -26.80 -17.72
C ASP A 236 0.28 -26.26 -17.38
N GLU A 237 -0.09 -26.21 -16.10
CA GLU A 237 -1.31 -25.51 -15.66
C GLU A 237 -1.21 -23.99 -15.82
N VAL A 238 -0.02 -23.37 -15.65
CA VAL A 238 0.21 -21.95 -15.99
C VAL A 238 -0.03 -21.69 -17.48
N LYS A 239 0.51 -22.54 -18.37
CA LYS A 239 0.28 -22.45 -19.82
C LYS A 239 -1.23 -22.56 -20.12
N ARG A 240 -1.89 -23.61 -19.62
CA ARG A 240 -3.32 -23.85 -19.82
C ARG A 240 -4.18 -22.68 -19.32
N LEU A 241 -3.87 -22.13 -18.14
CA LEU A 241 -4.59 -20.99 -17.58
C LEU A 241 -4.39 -19.70 -18.38
N HIS A 242 -3.21 -19.46 -18.95
CA HIS A 242 -3.01 -18.35 -19.89
C HIS A 242 -3.82 -18.57 -21.17
N ASP A 243 -3.64 -19.73 -21.81
CA ASP A 243 -4.14 -20.03 -23.15
C ASP A 243 -5.67 -20.24 -23.20
N SER A 244 -6.30 -20.49 -22.05
CA SER A 244 -7.75 -20.73 -21.92
C SER A 244 -8.48 -19.79 -20.95
N TRP A 245 -7.93 -18.63 -20.59
CA TRP A 245 -8.68 -17.65 -19.77
C TRP A 245 -9.76 -16.95 -20.59
N HIS A 246 -10.76 -16.38 -19.89
CA HIS A 246 -11.91 -15.71 -20.54
C HIS A 246 -11.53 -14.35 -21.18
N CYS A 247 -10.45 -13.73 -20.69
CA CYS A 247 -9.85 -12.50 -21.24
C CYS A 247 -8.32 -12.64 -21.30
N PRO A 248 -7.60 -11.86 -22.13
CA PRO A 248 -6.16 -12.02 -22.30
C PRO A 248 -5.37 -11.75 -21.02
N VAL A 249 -4.43 -12.65 -20.70
CA VAL A 249 -3.45 -12.45 -19.63
C VAL A 249 -2.31 -11.58 -20.18
N ALA A 250 -2.00 -10.48 -19.49
CA ALA A 250 -0.96 -9.52 -19.89
C ALA A 250 0.36 -9.68 -19.09
N ALA A 251 0.31 -10.37 -17.94
CA ALA A 251 1.46 -10.58 -17.07
C ALA A 251 1.32 -11.83 -16.19
N ILE A 252 2.44 -12.33 -15.69
CA ILE A 252 2.54 -13.27 -14.56
C ILE A 252 3.25 -12.56 -13.41
N ILE A 253 2.70 -12.61 -12.19
CA ILE A 253 3.39 -12.18 -10.96
C ILE A 253 3.70 -13.37 -10.05
N VAL A 254 4.92 -13.40 -9.47
CA VAL A 254 5.37 -14.47 -8.55
C VAL A 254 6.33 -13.95 -7.47
N GLU A 255 6.15 -14.38 -6.22
CA GLU A 255 7.17 -14.22 -5.16
C GLU A 255 8.29 -15.26 -5.34
N PRO A 256 9.58 -14.95 -5.11
CA PRO A 256 10.64 -15.97 -5.14
C PRO A 256 10.53 -17.06 -4.08
N ILE A 257 9.96 -16.71 -2.93
CA ILE A 257 9.58 -17.59 -1.82
C ILE A 257 8.26 -17.01 -1.30
N GLN A 258 7.16 -17.77 -1.36
CA GLN A 258 5.85 -17.24 -0.99
C GLN A 258 5.75 -17.04 0.52
N SER A 259 5.84 -15.81 1.01
CA SER A 259 6.10 -15.56 2.44
C SER A 259 4.85 -15.75 3.31
N GLU A 260 3.85 -14.87 3.18
CA GLU A 260 2.53 -15.02 3.86
C GLU A 260 1.77 -16.28 3.39
N GLY A 261 2.25 -16.94 2.33
CA GLY A 261 1.79 -18.22 1.81
C GLY A 261 2.23 -19.46 2.58
N ARG A 262 3.02 -19.29 3.67
CA ARG A 262 3.74 -20.31 4.45
C ARG A 262 5.08 -20.74 3.83
N ASP A 263 5.88 -19.76 3.45
CA ASP A 263 7.27 -19.90 3.02
C ASP A 263 7.49 -20.98 1.95
N ASN A 264 6.58 -21.06 0.96
CA ASN A 264 6.65 -22.07 -0.09
C ASN A 264 7.83 -21.78 -1.03
N HIS A 265 8.69 -22.78 -1.24
CA HIS A 265 9.84 -22.73 -2.15
C HIS A 265 9.55 -23.42 -3.49
N ALA A 266 10.30 -23.02 -4.52
CA ALA A 266 10.36 -23.70 -5.82
C ALA A 266 11.81 -23.67 -6.35
N SER A 267 12.15 -24.57 -7.27
CA SER A 267 13.49 -24.68 -7.83
C SER A 267 13.83 -23.51 -8.77
N PRO A 268 15.13 -23.18 -8.95
CA PRO A 268 15.59 -22.32 -10.04
C PRO A 268 15.05 -22.72 -11.44
N GLY A 269 14.80 -24.01 -11.67
CA GLY A 269 14.26 -24.52 -12.93
C GLY A 269 12.82 -24.09 -13.18
N PHE A 270 11.99 -24.06 -12.14
CA PHE A 270 10.62 -23.55 -12.20
C PHE A 270 10.60 -22.08 -12.64
N PHE A 271 11.42 -21.23 -12.02
CA PHE A 271 11.46 -19.80 -12.36
C PHE A 271 12.11 -19.50 -13.72
N LYS A 272 13.14 -20.27 -14.15
CA LYS A 272 13.64 -20.22 -15.55
C LYS A 272 12.52 -20.55 -16.55
N SER A 273 11.70 -21.55 -16.23
CA SER A 273 10.58 -21.99 -17.08
C SER A 273 9.44 -20.97 -17.11
N LEU A 274 9.14 -20.29 -16.00
CA LEU A 274 8.20 -19.16 -15.99
C LEU A 274 8.69 -18.01 -16.89
N GLN A 275 9.97 -17.61 -16.82
CA GLN A 275 10.51 -16.59 -17.71
C GLN A 275 10.45 -17.01 -19.19
N GLN A 276 10.56 -18.30 -19.50
CA GLN A 276 10.40 -18.77 -20.88
C GLN A 276 8.93 -18.72 -21.32
N ILE A 277 7.99 -19.18 -20.47
CA ILE A 277 6.55 -19.13 -20.73
C ILE A 277 6.07 -17.70 -21.00
N THR A 278 6.58 -16.70 -20.29
CA THR A 278 6.19 -15.29 -20.52
C THR A 278 6.73 -14.75 -21.85
N LYS A 279 7.99 -15.04 -22.19
CA LYS A 279 8.59 -14.69 -23.49
C LYS A 279 7.84 -15.31 -24.65
N ASP A 280 7.58 -16.62 -24.58
CA ASP A 280 6.89 -17.39 -25.63
C ASP A 280 5.48 -16.84 -25.93
N ARG A 281 4.88 -16.11 -24.97
CA ARG A 281 3.54 -15.53 -25.04
C ARG A 281 3.51 -14.01 -25.21
N GLY A 282 4.65 -13.33 -25.17
CA GLY A 282 4.73 -11.86 -25.27
C GLY A 282 4.07 -11.13 -24.09
N ILE A 283 4.17 -11.68 -22.88
CA ILE A 283 3.59 -11.14 -21.64
C ILE A 283 4.67 -10.76 -20.62
N VAL A 284 4.36 -9.88 -19.67
CA VAL A 284 5.35 -9.37 -18.70
C VAL A 284 5.59 -10.36 -17.55
N PHE A 285 6.85 -10.66 -17.25
CA PHE A 285 7.24 -11.38 -16.03
C PHE A 285 7.56 -10.42 -14.88
N ILE A 286 6.75 -10.49 -13.81
CA ILE A 286 6.86 -9.64 -12.63
C ILE A 286 7.33 -10.51 -11.46
N VAL A 287 8.49 -10.18 -10.88
CA VAL A 287 9.00 -10.85 -9.67
C VAL A 287 8.76 -9.97 -8.45
N ASP A 288 8.04 -10.50 -7.46
CA ASP A 288 7.70 -9.78 -6.24
C ASP A 288 8.76 -10.00 -5.15
N GLU A 289 9.71 -9.07 -5.06
CA GLU A 289 10.80 -9.09 -4.08
C GLU A 289 10.58 -8.11 -2.92
N ILE A 290 9.33 -7.70 -2.70
CA ILE A 290 8.93 -6.82 -1.58
C ILE A 290 9.34 -7.41 -0.23
N GLN A 291 9.40 -8.73 -0.07
CA GLN A 291 9.78 -9.40 1.19
C GLN A 291 11.11 -10.17 1.11
N THR A 292 11.41 -10.84 0.00
CA THR A 292 12.63 -11.66 -0.17
C THR A 292 13.90 -10.83 -0.38
N GLY A 293 13.75 -9.63 -0.95
CA GLY A 293 14.85 -8.74 -1.29
C GLY A 293 15.57 -8.12 -0.09
N VAL A 294 16.67 -7.44 -0.40
CA VAL A 294 17.65 -6.87 0.53
C VAL A 294 18.28 -7.92 1.45
N ARG A 295 19.05 -8.83 0.84
CA ARG A 295 20.06 -9.69 1.50
C ARG A 295 19.57 -10.82 2.41
N SER A 296 18.28 -10.94 2.72
CA SER A 296 17.74 -12.04 3.54
C SER A 296 18.07 -13.44 3.01
N THR A 297 18.23 -13.59 1.69
CA THR A 297 18.58 -14.87 1.04
C THR A 297 20.07 -15.02 0.72
N GLY A 298 20.94 -14.14 1.23
CA GLY A 298 22.38 -14.13 0.95
C GLY A 298 22.81 -13.54 -0.40
N LYS A 299 21.84 -13.21 -1.27
CA LYS A 299 21.99 -12.36 -2.48
C LYS A 299 21.23 -11.05 -2.28
N PHE A 300 21.50 -9.97 -3.03
CA PHE A 300 20.75 -8.72 -2.78
C PHE A 300 19.26 -8.91 -3.10
N TRP A 301 18.98 -9.50 -4.26
CA TRP A 301 17.68 -10.00 -4.66
C TRP A 301 17.70 -11.54 -4.71
N ALA A 302 16.63 -12.20 -4.32
CA ALA A 302 16.54 -13.66 -4.32
C ALA A 302 16.56 -14.27 -5.74
N TYR A 303 16.06 -13.57 -6.77
CA TYR A 303 16.12 -14.03 -8.17
C TYR A 303 17.57 -14.23 -8.65
N GLU A 304 18.57 -13.61 -8.02
CA GLU A 304 20.00 -13.80 -8.33
C GLU A 304 20.49 -15.24 -8.06
N HIS A 305 19.71 -16.07 -7.35
CA HIS A 305 19.97 -17.50 -7.21
C HIS A 305 19.50 -18.32 -8.41
N TRP A 306 18.65 -17.76 -9.27
CA TRP A 306 18.06 -18.51 -10.37
C TRP A 306 18.95 -18.62 -11.59
N ASP A 307 19.90 -17.70 -11.81
CA ASP A 307 20.74 -17.66 -13.02
C ASP A 307 19.90 -17.61 -14.31
N LEU A 308 19.01 -16.63 -14.41
CA LEU A 308 18.09 -16.49 -15.54
C LEU A 308 18.82 -16.25 -16.88
N PRO A 309 18.37 -16.87 -18.00
CA PRO A 309 19.00 -16.72 -19.31
C PRO A 309 18.86 -15.32 -19.94
N SER A 310 18.02 -14.44 -19.37
CA SER A 310 17.95 -13.02 -19.72
C SER A 310 17.60 -12.17 -18.49
N PRO A 311 17.68 -10.83 -18.58
CA PRO A 311 17.06 -9.94 -17.61
C PRO A 311 15.58 -10.27 -17.37
N LEU A 312 15.09 -9.92 -16.19
CA LEU A 312 13.65 -9.87 -15.86
C LEU A 312 12.99 -8.66 -16.53
N ASP A 313 11.69 -8.74 -16.80
CA ASP A 313 10.93 -7.60 -17.31
C ASP A 313 10.69 -6.57 -16.20
N ILE A 314 10.19 -7.03 -15.04
CA ILE A 314 9.91 -6.23 -13.84
C ILE A 314 10.31 -6.97 -12.56
N ILE A 315 10.81 -6.23 -11.57
CA ILE A 315 10.96 -6.67 -10.17
C ILE A 315 10.47 -5.57 -9.21
N THR A 316 9.70 -5.93 -8.20
CA THR A 316 9.11 -4.99 -7.21
C THR A 316 9.85 -5.03 -5.88
N PHE A 317 9.90 -3.88 -5.18
CA PHE A 317 10.62 -3.75 -3.91
C PHE A 317 9.90 -2.83 -2.92
N SER A 318 10.05 -3.15 -1.62
CA SER A 318 9.61 -2.31 -0.50
C SER A 318 10.23 -2.83 0.81
N LYS A 319 9.48 -2.77 1.94
CA LYS A 319 9.84 -3.28 3.27
C LYS A 319 11.28 -2.92 3.67
N LYS A 320 12.20 -3.90 3.70
CA LYS A 320 13.61 -3.73 4.10
C LYS A 320 14.26 -2.55 3.39
N PHE A 321 13.95 -2.33 2.11
CA PHE A 321 14.61 -1.31 1.30
C PHE A 321 14.20 0.13 1.65
N GLN A 322 13.26 0.35 2.58
CA GLN A 322 12.75 1.65 3.06
C GLN A 322 12.01 2.51 2.03
N ALA A 323 12.51 2.62 0.80
CA ALA A 323 11.75 3.08 -0.35
C ALA A 323 10.91 1.95 -0.95
N ALA A 324 9.88 2.31 -1.72
CA ALA A 324 9.09 1.38 -2.51
C ALA A 324 9.17 1.76 -4.00
N GLY A 325 9.14 0.78 -4.89
CA GLY A 325 9.25 1.00 -6.33
C GLY A 325 9.40 -0.31 -7.09
N TYR A 326 9.62 -0.21 -8.40
CA TYR A 326 9.98 -1.35 -9.23
C TYR A 326 11.10 -0.99 -10.21
N TYR A 327 11.98 -1.95 -10.50
CA TYR A 327 12.91 -1.84 -11.62
C TYR A 327 12.33 -2.52 -12.86
N PHE A 328 12.74 -2.07 -14.04
CA PHE A 328 12.32 -2.66 -15.31
C PHE A 328 13.41 -2.61 -16.38
N SER A 329 13.37 -3.58 -17.31
CA SER A 329 14.39 -3.75 -18.37
C SER A 329 13.98 -3.14 -19.71
N ASN A 330 12.82 -3.51 -20.26
CA ASN A 330 12.32 -2.89 -21.49
C ASN A 330 11.89 -1.43 -21.21
N PRO A 331 12.50 -0.39 -21.82
CA PRO A 331 12.09 0.99 -21.62
C PRO A 331 10.63 1.27 -22.02
N GLU A 332 10.01 0.44 -22.87
CA GLU A 332 8.59 0.55 -23.27
C GLU A 332 7.61 0.22 -22.15
N LEU A 333 8.06 -0.40 -21.04
CA LEU A 333 7.27 -0.55 -19.81
C LEU A 333 7.04 0.80 -19.09
N ARG A 334 7.74 1.86 -19.52
CA ARG A 334 7.36 3.26 -19.24
C ARG A 334 6.31 3.70 -20.27
N PRO A 335 5.11 4.14 -19.84
CA PRO A 335 4.08 4.65 -20.74
C PRO A 335 4.58 5.75 -21.66
N GLU A 336 4.10 5.72 -22.90
CA GLU A 336 4.37 6.70 -23.95
C GLU A 336 3.91 8.12 -23.58
N ALA A 337 2.81 8.26 -22.83
CA ALA A 337 2.30 9.53 -22.33
C ALA A 337 2.46 9.67 -20.80
N ALA A 338 2.78 10.90 -20.39
CA ALA A 338 2.87 11.28 -18.99
C ALA A 338 1.53 11.08 -18.23
N LEU A 339 1.60 11.09 -16.90
CA LEU A 339 0.46 10.95 -15.98
C LEU A 339 -0.25 9.58 -15.97
N ARG A 340 0.02 8.66 -16.91
CA ARG A 340 -0.56 7.30 -16.90
C ARG A 340 -0.06 6.42 -15.75
N LEU A 341 1.22 6.55 -15.37
CA LEU A 341 1.80 5.95 -14.15
C LEU A 341 2.29 7.06 -13.22
N PHE A 342 1.37 7.59 -12.42
CA PHE A 342 1.60 8.76 -11.58
C PHE A 342 0.84 8.67 -10.25
N ASN A 343 1.43 9.20 -9.19
CA ASN A 343 0.76 9.57 -7.95
C ASN A 343 1.41 10.87 -7.41
N THR A 344 0.85 11.49 -6.38
CA THR A 344 1.26 12.83 -5.92
C THR A 344 2.75 12.94 -5.59
N TRP A 345 3.35 11.89 -5.02
CA TRP A 345 4.69 11.97 -4.43
C TRP A 345 5.77 11.25 -5.26
N LEU A 346 5.41 10.20 -6.04
CA LEU A 346 6.32 9.32 -6.80
C LEU A 346 7.58 8.94 -6.01
N GLY A 347 7.38 8.12 -4.97
CA GLY A 347 8.40 7.86 -3.97
C GLY A 347 8.41 8.91 -2.87
N ASP A 348 9.54 9.01 -2.20
CA ASP A 348 9.78 9.93 -1.09
C ASP A 348 11.30 10.12 -0.94
N PRO A 349 11.86 11.33 -1.11
CA PRO A 349 13.31 11.55 -1.00
C PRO A 349 13.89 11.10 0.34
N CYS A 350 13.14 11.27 1.45
CA CYS A 350 13.52 10.81 2.78
C CYS A 350 13.74 9.29 2.79
N ARG A 351 12.87 8.55 2.09
CA ARG A 351 12.97 7.09 1.96
C ARG A 351 14.06 6.66 0.98
N ALA A 352 14.38 7.47 -0.04
CA ALA A 352 15.52 7.21 -0.91
C ALA A 352 16.87 7.33 -0.18
N VAL A 353 17.04 8.29 0.74
CA VAL A 353 18.24 8.37 1.61
C VAL A 353 18.36 7.12 2.51
N LEU A 354 17.26 6.68 3.11
CA LEU A 354 17.27 5.45 3.93
C LEU A 354 17.49 4.18 3.08
N ALA A 355 17.03 4.18 1.82
CA ALA A 355 17.26 3.11 0.85
C ALA A 355 18.72 3.03 0.41
N GLU A 356 19.42 4.16 0.23
CA GLU A 356 20.87 4.17 -0.02
C GLU A 356 21.62 3.41 1.07
N LEU A 357 21.30 3.68 2.34
CA LEU A 357 21.97 3.00 3.45
C LEU A 357 21.71 1.49 3.45
N ALA A 358 20.49 1.05 3.12
CA ALA A 358 20.20 -0.37 2.90
C ALA A 358 20.89 -0.94 1.63
N ALA A 359 21.09 -0.14 0.58
CA ALA A 359 21.84 -0.52 -0.62
C ALA A 359 23.34 -0.71 -0.34
N THR A 360 23.95 0.13 0.48
CA THR A 360 25.38 -0.01 0.82
C THR A 360 25.69 -1.35 1.49
N LYS A 361 26.90 -1.89 1.24
CA LYS A 361 27.45 -2.97 2.07
C LYS A 361 28.01 -2.32 3.35
N PRO A 362 27.48 -2.58 4.55
CA PRO A 362 28.10 -2.09 5.76
C PRO A 362 29.44 -2.83 5.99
N GLN A 363 30.49 -2.11 6.36
CA GLN A 363 31.86 -2.63 6.36
C GLN A 363 32.17 -3.60 7.51
N SER A 364 31.24 -3.86 8.43
CA SER A 364 31.49 -4.52 9.72
C SER A 364 30.48 -5.58 10.16
N PHE A 365 29.40 -5.86 9.41
CA PHE A 365 28.50 -6.98 9.75
C PHE A 365 29.05 -8.27 9.16
N GLY A 366 29.54 -9.16 10.02
CA GLY A 366 30.12 -10.43 9.63
C GLY A 366 29.08 -11.36 8.98
N ASN A 367 29.50 -12.05 7.92
CA ASN A 367 28.88 -13.23 7.33
C ASN A 367 27.34 -13.38 7.47
N VAL A 368 26.59 -12.79 6.54
CA VAL A 368 25.23 -13.28 6.19
C VAL A 368 25.27 -14.74 5.70
N ARG A 369 26.42 -15.19 5.17
CA ARG A 369 26.76 -16.62 4.91
C ARG A 369 27.00 -17.46 6.19
N GLY A 370 26.87 -16.87 7.37
CA GLY A 370 26.86 -17.54 8.66
C GLY A 370 25.43 -17.56 9.20
N SER A 371 24.89 -16.39 9.55
CA SER A 371 23.55 -16.30 10.18
C SER A 371 22.39 -16.79 9.29
N GLY A 372 22.47 -16.61 7.97
CA GLY A 372 21.51 -17.15 7.01
C GLY A 372 21.52 -18.68 6.92
N THR A 373 22.58 -19.33 7.39
CA THR A 373 22.65 -20.78 7.62
C THR A 373 22.38 -21.15 9.08
N THR A 374 22.69 -20.31 10.07
CA THR A 374 22.41 -20.60 11.50
C THR A 374 20.92 -20.70 11.83
N ILE A 375 20.06 -19.89 11.19
CA ILE A 375 18.59 -20.03 11.38
C ILE A 375 18.03 -21.26 10.62
N ALA A 376 18.77 -21.80 9.66
CA ALA A 376 18.41 -23.03 8.93
C ALA A 376 19.02 -24.31 9.55
N TRP A 377 20.12 -24.20 10.30
CA TRP A 377 20.94 -25.32 10.76
C TRP A 377 21.51 -25.09 12.17
N ASP A 378 20.65 -25.25 13.18
CA ASP A 378 21.06 -25.78 14.50
C ASP A 378 20.03 -26.80 15.05
N LEU A 379 19.18 -27.33 14.14
CA LEU A 379 18.21 -28.40 14.42
C LEU A 379 18.77 -29.81 14.14
N GLU A 380 19.93 -29.93 13.50
CA GLU A 380 20.68 -31.21 13.43
C GLU A 380 21.51 -31.48 14.69
N GLY A 381 21.86 -30.44 15.46
CA GLY A 381 22.76 -30.54 16.62
C GLY A 381 22.09 -30.94 17.93
N THR A 382 20.77 -31.03 17.97
CA THR A 382 20.01 -31.41 19.17
C THR A 382 19.26 -32.72 18.97
N GLU A 383 19.33 -33.62 19.96
CA GLU A 383 18.29 -34.65 20.16
C GLU A 383 17.00 -34.01 20.68
N ALA A 384 16.50 -33.00 19.95
CA ALA A 384 15.12 -32.62 20.03
C ALA A 384 14.29 -33.88 19.72
N ARG A 385 13.36 -34.21 20.62
CA ARG A 385 12.42 -35.32 20.39
C ARG A 385 11.77 -35.11 19.03
N ASN A 386 11.59 -36.18 18.25
CA ASN A 386 11.02 -36.14 16.89
C ASN A 386 9.51 -35.82 16.85
N ASP A 387 9.06 -34.99 17.79
CA ASP A 387 7.84 -34.20 17.79
C ASP A 387 8.06 -32.86 17.05
N VAL A 388 8.99 -32.80 16.09
CA VAL A 388 9.02 -31.75 15.07
C VAL A 388 7.79 -31.96 14.19
N VAL A 389 6.66 -31.44 14.68
CA VAL A 389 5.41 -31.37 13.94
C VAL A 389 5.60 -30.39 12.80
N THR A 390 6.18 -30.91 11.71
CA THR A 390 5.71 -30.51 10.39
C THR A 390 4.18 -30.58 10.44
N LEU A 391 3.52 -29.46 10.20
CA LEU A 391 2.09 -29.44 9.95
C LEU A 391 1.91 -29.51 8.43
N PRO A 392 1.78 -30.72 7.82
CA PRO A 392 1.23 -30.88 6.48
C PRO A 392 -0.29 -30.56 6.54
N GLY A 393 -0.59 -29.31 6.88
CA GLY A 393 -1.91 -28.82 7.20
C GLY A 393 -2.47 -28.03 6.04
N THR A 394 -3.73 -28.28 5.71
CA THR A 394 -4.55 -27.48 4.81
C THR A 394 -4.53 -25.98 5.16
N GLN A 395 -5.05 -25.11 4.27
CA GLN A 395 -5.35 -23.73 4.64
C GLN A 395 -6.16 -23.71 5.97
N PRO A 396 -5.93 -22.74 6.87
CA PRO A 396 -6.65 -22.70 8.12
C PRO A 396 -8.14 -22.57 7.81
N THR A 397 -8.97 -23.33 8.50
CA THR A 397 -10.42 -23.14 8.39
C THR A 397 -10.77 -21.73 8.84
N LEU A 398 -11.89 -21.19 8.35
CA LEU A 398 -12.38 -19.87 8.79
C LEU A 398 -12.56 -19.78 10.31
N LYS A 399 -12.72 -20.92 11.01
CA LYS A 399 -12.72 -20.98 12.48
C LYS A 399 -11.32 -20.73 13.07
N GLU A 400 -10.28 -21.35 12.52
CA GLU A 400 -8.89 -21.14 12.96
C GLU A 400 -8.35 -19.75 12.58
N GLU A 401 -8.87 -19.12 11.51
CA GLU A 401 -8.60 -17.70 11.23
C GLU A 401 -9.33 -16.73 12.18
N LEU A 402 -10.34 -17.19 12.93
CA LEU A 402 -11.16 -16.37 13.84
C LEU A 402 -10.85 -16.61 15.34
N ASP A 403 -10.42 -17.80 15.73
CA ASP A 403 -10.05 -18.16 17.11
C ASP A 403 -8.65 -17.62 17.48
N LEU A 404 -8.43 -16.31 17.32
CA LEU A 404 -7.30 -15.63 17.96
C LEU A 404 -7.46 -15.70 19.50
N PRO A 405 -6.39 -15.98 20.27
CA PRO A 405 -6.50 -16.24 21.69
C PRO A 405 -6.93 -14.98 22.45
N ILE A 406 -8.12 -15.05 23.05
CA ILE A 406 -8.59 -14.11 24.08
C ILE A 406 -8.97 -14.96 25.29
N GLU A 407 -8.06 -15.06 26.26
CA GLU A 407 -8.39 -15.68 27.54
C GLU A 407 -9.26 -14.73 28.37
N THR A 408 -10.57 -14.99 28.40
CA THR A 408 -11.44 -14.56 29.50
C THR A 408 -11.66 -15.75 30.41
N GLY A 409 -10.76 -15.96 31.36
CA GLY A 409 -10.92 -16.97 32.39
C GLY A 409 -12.06 -16.61 33.36
N ASP A 410 -12.86 -17.61 33.72
CA ASP A 410 -13.60 -17.62 34.99
C ASP A 410 -13.74 -19.07 35.45
N LYS A 411 -13.87 -19.30 36.76
CA LYS A 411 -13.60 -20.60 37.39
C LYS A 411 -14.72 -21.11 38.31
N ASP A 412 -14.68 -22.42 38.49
CA ASP A 412 -15.24 -23.22 39.58
C ASP A 412 -16.78 -23.25 39.77
N LYS A 413 -17.35 -24.44 39.57
CA LYS A 413 -17.91 -25.24 40.69
C LYS A 413 -18.17 -26.70 40.29
N GLU A 414 -18.00 -27.58 41.27
CA GLU A 414 -17.97 -29.04 41.13
C GLU A 414 -18.77 -29.72 42.26
N GLU A 415 -18.96 -31.05 42.15
CA GLU A 415 -19.74 -31.97 43.01
C GLU A 415 -21.30 -32.00 42.81
N ILE A 416 -21.97 -33.16 42.72
CA ILE A 416 -21.47 -34.51 42.36
C ILE A 416 -22.58 -35.40 41.70
N ALA A 417 -22.22 -36.66 41.46
CA ALA A 417 -22.91 -37.80 40.84
C ALA A 417 -23.94 -38.51 41.78
N LEU A 418 -24.59 -39.63 41.47
CA LEU A 418 -24.49 -40.70 40.44
C LEU A 418 -25.94 -41.12 40.01
N THR A 419 -26.28 -41.93 38.99
CA THR A 419 -25.81 -42.41 37.66
C THR A 419 -26.98 -43.26 37.12
N TYR A 420 -27.36 -43.40 35.85
CA TYR A 420 -26.87 -43.00 34.51
C TYR A 420 -28.08 -42.33 33.77
N PRO A 421 -28.33 -42.37 32.43
CA PRO A 421 -27.50 -42.72 31.26
C PRO A 421 -27.57 -41.71 30.08
N ASP A 422 -28.19 -40.53 30.24
CA ASP A 422 -28.74 -39.69 29.16
C ASP A 422 -27.77 -39.06 28.11
N PHE A 423 -26.53 -39.55 27.95
CA PHE A 423 -25.45 -38.92 27.18
C PHE A 423 -25.81 -38.46 25.75
N TYR A 424 -26.58 -39.26 25.00
CA TYR A 424 -27.06 -38.88 23.67
C TYR A 424 -28.27 -37.94 23.70
N LYS A 425 -29.14 -38.09 24.70
CA LYS A 425 -30.37 -37.28 24.88
C LYS A 425 -30.02 -35.85 25.27
N ASP A 426 -29.04 -35.68 26.15
CA ASP A 426 -28.47 -34.39 26.53
C ASP A 426 -27.72 -33.73 25.36
N LYS A 427 -26.85 -34.46 24.64
CA LYS A 427 -26.20 -33.92 23.41
C LYS A 427 -27.22 -33.42 22.38
N VAL A 428 -28.28 -34.18 22.10
CA VAL A 428 -29.37 -33.76 21.19
C VAL A 428 -30.14 -32.56 21.75
N THR A 429 -30.35 -32.48 23.07
CA THR A 429 -31.06 -31.37 23.72
C THR A 429 -30.23 -30.09 23.69
N LYS A 430 -28.93 -30.16 24.01
CA LYS A 430 -27.95 -29.07 23.91
C LYS A 430 -27.81 -28.58 22.47
N LEU A 431 -27.76 -29.48 21.48
CA LEU A 431 -27.78 -29.09 20.06
C LEU A 431 -29.10 -28.41 19.66
N LYS A 432 -30.27 -28.94 20.05
CA LYS A 432 -31.58 -28.31 19.81
C LYS A 432 -31.77 -26.99 20.57
N HIS A 433 -31.05 -26.75 21.67
CA HIS A 433 -31.03 -25.46 22.34
C HIS A 433 -30.10 -24.48 21.60
N LYS A 434 -28.87 -24.88 21.30
CA LYS A 434 -27.88 -24.08 20.55
C LYS A 434 -28.39 -23.67 19.17
N LEU A 435 -29.12 -24.55 18.48
CA LEU A 435 -29.79 -24.23 17.20
C LEU A 435 -30.85 -23.13 17.36
N ARG A 436 -31.70 -23.21 18.39
CA ARG A 436 -32.74 -22.19 18.67
C ARG A 436 -32.15 -20.85 19.10
N GLU A 437 -31.04 -20.84 19.82
CA GLU A 437 -30.32 -19.57 20.13
C GLU A 437 -29.63 -18.98 18.89
N LEU A 438 -29.06 -19.80 18.00
CA LEU A 438 -28.54 -19.33 16.72
C LEU A 438 -29.66 -18.78 15.82
N GLU A 439 -30.81 -19.42 15.78
CA GLU A 439 -31.99 -18.98 15.03
C GLU A 439 -32.57 -17.66 15.57
N LYS A 440 -32.64 -17.49 16.90
CA LYS A 440 -32.95 -16.19 17.53
C LYS A 440 -31.93 -15.12 17.13
N ARG A 441 -30.63 -15.44 17.18
CA ARG A 441 -29.55 -14.49 16.90
C ARG A 441 -29.54 -14.07 15.42
N TYR A 442 -29.78 -15.00 14.51
CA TYR A 442 -30.01 -14.75 13.08
C TYR A 442 -31.22 -13.86 12.84
N ASN A 443 -32.38 -14.18 13.42
CA ASN A 443 -33.59 -13.38 13.27
C ASN A 443 -33.45 -11.98 13.87
N ASN A 444 -32.73 -11.82 14.98
CA ASN A 444 -32.41 -10.52 15.56
C ASN A 444 -31.52 -9.70 14.61
N LEU A 445 -30.41 -10.26 14.12
CA LEU A 445 -29.53 -9.61 13.13
C LEU A 445 -30.29 -9.23 11.85
N LEU A 446 -31.15 -10.11 11.34
CA LEU A 446 -31.99 -9.86 10.16
C LEU A 446 -33.00 -8.73 10.41
N ASN A 447 -33.57 -8.64 11.60
CA ASN A 447 -34.48 -7.56 11.97
C ASN A 447 -33.74 -6.24 12.22
N THR A 448 -32.54 -6.26 12.82
CA THR A 448 -31.64 -5.10 12.91
C THR A 448 -31.24 -4.59 11.52
N ALA A 449 -30.91 -5.48 10.58
CA ALA A 449 -30.59 -5.11 9.20
C ALA A 449 -31.79 -4.48 8.48
N LYS A 450 -33.00 -5.05 8.63
CA LYS A 450 -34.25 -4.48 8.10
C LYS A 450 -34.55 -3.10 8.73
N PHE A 451 -34.35 -2.95 10.04
CA PHE A 451 -34.53 -1.69 10.76
C PHE A 451 -33.54 -0.63 10.27
N ASN A 452 -32.24 -0.95 10.21
CA ASN A 452 -31.20 -0.05 9.71
C ASN A 452 -31.42 0.35 8.25
N SER A 453 -31.90 -0.58 7.39
CA SER A 453 -32.31 -0.27 6.02
C SER A 453 -33.49 0.71 5.97
N LYS A 454 -34.48 0.57 6.86
CA LYS A 454 -35.61 1.50 6.98
C LYS A 454 -35.17 2.87 7.50
N VAL A 455 -34.29 2.92 8.50
CA VAL A 455 -33.69 4.16 9.02
C VAL A 455 -32.87 4.87 7.94
N ALA A 456 -32.05 4.13 7.18
CA ALA A 456 -31.27 4.68 6.08
C ALA A 456 -32.16 5.27 4.97
N LYS A 457 -33.24 4.56 4.56
CA LYS A 457 -34.23 5.10 3.61
C LYS A 457 -34.88 6.38 4.12
N ASN A 458 -35.34 6.40 5.38
CA ASN A 458 -35.90 7.61 5.98
C ASN A 458 -34.88 8.77 6.01
N LYS A 459 -33.60 8.49 6.30
CA LYS A 459 -32.52 9.48 6.29
C LYS A 459 -32.23 10.03 4.89
N ILE A 460 -32.33 9.20 3.86
CA ILE A 460 -32.17 9.59 2.46
C ILE A 460 -33.31 10.53 2.03
N GLU A 461 -34.57 10.25 2.38
CA GLU A 461 -35.68 11.16 2.09
C GLU A 461 -35.61 12.46 2.91
N GLU A 462 -35.19 12.42 4.18
CA GLU A 462 -34.90 13.61 4.99
C GLU A 462 -33.84 14.50 4.32
N LEU A 463 -32.76 13.90 3.79
CA LEU A 463 -31.70 14.61 3.09
C LEU A 463 -32.14 15.16 1.73
N LYS A 464 -32.93 14.40 0.94
CA LYS A 464 -33.55 14.92 -0.30
C LYS A 464 -34.44 16.14 -0.03
N GLY A 465 -35.25 16.09 1.03
CA GLY A 465 -36.08 17.23 1.46
C GLY A 465 -35.23 18.46 1.78
N LYS A 466 -34.12 18.28 2.53
CA LYS A 466 -33.17 19.36 2.84
C LYS A 466 -32.48 19.93 1.60
N VAL A 467 -32.03 19.08 0.67
CA VAL A 467 -31.40 19.51 -0.60
C VAL A 467 -32.40 20.31 -1.45
N SER A 468 -33.65 19.84 -1.56
CA SER A 468 -34.72 20.54 -2.29
C SER A 468 -35.04 21.91 -1.67
N ASN A 469 -35.08 22.00 -0.33
CA ASN A 469 -35.31 23.27 0.36
C ASN A 469 -34.15 24.26 0.17
N ILE A 470 -32.89 23.78 0.20
CA ILE A 470 -31.71 24.60 -0.08
C ILE A 470 -31.70 25.09 -1.54
N ALA A 471 -32.13 24.26 -2.50
CA ALA A 471 -32.27 24.66 -3.90
C ALA A 471 -33.30 25.80 -4.06
N ASN A 472 -34.49 25.66 -3.47
CA ASN A 472 -35.53 26.69 -3.47
C ASN A 472 -35.08 28.00 -2.80
N LEU A 473 -34.38 27.92 -1.67
CA LEU A 473 -33.78 29.09 -1.00
C LEU A 473 -32.76 29.80 -1.89
N THR A 474 -31.89 29.03 -2.57
CA THR A 474 -30.88 29.56 -3.49
C THR A 474 -31.53 30.24 -4.70
N GLU A 475 -32.58 29.64 -5.27
CA GLU A 475 -33.30 30.21 -6.40
C GLU A 475 -34.04 31.51 -5.99
N ASN A 476 -34.63 31.56 -4.80
CA ASN A 476 -35.30 32.75 -4.29
C ASN A 476 -34.30 33.88 -3.96
N LEU A 477 -33.15 33.59 -3.33
CA LEU A 477 -32.07 34.58 -3.15
C LEU A 477 -31.63 35.17 -4.49
N SER A 478 -31.52 34.34 -5.54
CA SER A 478 -31.14 34.82 -6.87
C SER A 478 -32.17 35.81 -7.45
N LYS A 479 -33.46 35.61 -7.19
CA LYS A 479 -34.57 36.47 -7.63
C LYS A 479 -34.66 37.78 -6.85
N GLU A 480 -34.26 37.81 -5.58
CA GLU A 480 -34.20 39.05 -4.79
C GLU A 480 -32.97 39.89 -5.15
N LEU A 481 -31.78 39.29 -5.23
CA LEU A 481 -30.56 39.96 -5.69
C LEU A 481 -30.72 40.58 -7.09
N TYR A 482 -31.43 39.89 -8.00
CA TYR A 482 -31.72 40.42 -9.33
C TYR A 482 -32.70 41.62 -9.31
N LYS A 483 -33.67 41.64 -8.39
CA LYS A 483 -34.57 42.79 -8.20
C LYS A 483 -33.85 44.01 -7.62
N GLU A 484 -32.93 43.81 -6.68
CA GLU A 484 -32.10 44.91 -6.16
C GLU A 484 -31.15 45.46 -7.22
N TYR A 485 -30.50 44.57 -7.98
CA TYR A 485 -29.64 44.95 -9.11
C TYR A 485 -30.38 45.82 -10.14
N ILE A 486 -31.63 45.45 -10.50
CA ILE A 486 -32.46 46.25 -11.42
C ILE A 486 -32.77 47.64 -10.83
N LYS A 487 -33.19 47.73 -9.56
CA LYS A 487 -33.47 49.02 -8.90
C LYS A 487 -32.23 49.92 -8.85
N TYR A 488 -31.08 49.36 -8.49
CA TYR A 488 -29.81 50.09 -8.39
C TYR A 488 -29.32 50.58 -9.76
N THR A 489 -29.41 49.73 -10.79
CA THR A 489 -29.04 50.09 -12.17
C THR A 489 -29.94 51.20 -12.74
N ALA A 490 -31.25 51.17 -12.45
CA ALA A 490 -32.18 52.22 -12.86
C ALA A 490 -31.88 53.57 -12.18
N ALA A 491 -31.51 53.56 -10.89
CA ALA A 491 -31.11 54.77 -10.17
C ALA A 491 -29.81 55.40 -10.71
N LEU A 492 -28.85 54.59 -11.16
CA LEU A 492 -27.62 55.06 -11.79
C LEU A 492 -27.86 55.68 -13.17
N ALA A 493 -28.72 55.06 -13.99
CA ALA A 493 -29.10 55.61 -15.29
C ALA A 493 -29.79 56.99 -15.17
N ALA A 494 -30.64 57.17 -14.15
CA ALA A 494 -31.33 58.44 -13.89
C ALA A 494 -30.40 59.62 -13.54
N ILE A 495 -29.16 59.37 -13.11
CA ILE A 495 -28.14 60.39 -12.84
C ILE A 495 -27.08 60.50 -13.95
N GLY A 496 -27.33 59.92 -15.12
CA GLY A 496 -26.48 60.06 -16.30
C GLY A 496 -25.11 59.38 -16.22
N LYS A 497 -24.92 58.41 -15.31
CA LYS A 497 -23.66 57.66 -15.17
C LYS A 497 -23.80 56.24 -15.68
N ASP A 498 -22.84 55.77 -16.47
CA ASP A 498 -22.77 54.37 -16.88
C ASP A 498 -22.56 53.45 -15.65
N PRO A 499 -23.47 52.49 -15.38
CA PRO A 499 -23.27 51.48 -14.35
C PRO A 499 -21.97 50.66 -14.50
N GLY A 500 -21.40 50.62 -15.72
CA GLY A 500 -20.13 49.98 -16.03
C GLY A 500 -18.88 50.67 -15.45
N GLU A 501 -18.93 51.97 -15.11
CA GLU A 501 -17.74 52.71 -14.66
C GLU A 501 -17.49 52.65 -13.16
N ILE A 502 -18.54 52.69 -12.33
CA ILE A 502 -18.41 52.85 -10.87
C ILE A 502 -17.96 51.55 -10.18
N LEU A 503 -18.22 50.38 -10.78
CA LEU A 503 -17.85 49.06 -10.23
C LEU A 503 -16.42 48.60 -10.63
N LYS A 504 -15.62 49.45 -11.26
CA LYS A 504 -14.18 49.21 -11.47
C LYS A 504 -13.39 49.73 -10.27
N PRO A 505 -12.93 48.88 -9.33
CA PRO A 505 -11.86 49.31 -8.42
C PRO A 505 -10.65 49.74 -9.26
N ARG A 506 -9.99 50.85 -8.90
CA ARG A 506 -8.74 51.22 -9.57
C ARG A 506 -7.72 50.10 -9.37
N GLN A 507 -7.04 49.73 -10.45
CA GLN A 507 -5.89 48.84 -10.38
C GLN A 507 -4.85 49.50 -9.45
N PRO A 508 -4.37 48.82 -8.39
CA PRO A 508 -3.42 49.42 -7.46
C PRO A 508 -2.11 49.74 -8.18
N ASP A 509 -1.54 50.90 -7.88
CA ASP A 509 -0.26 51.35 -8.42
C ASP A 509 0.87 50.35 -8.06
N PRO A 510 1.92 50.23 -8.89
CA PRO A 510 3.06 49.35 -8.61
C PRO A 510 3.67 49.64 -7.24
N TYR A 511 3.91 48.60 -6.44
CA TYR A 511 4.48 48.76 -5.11
C TYR A 511 5.94 49.25 -5.19
N SER A 512 6.17 50.46 -4.69
CA SER A 512 7.45 51.18 -4.81
C SER A 512 8.53 50.77 -3.79
N GLY A 513 8.48 49.55 -3.27
CA GLY A 513 9.43 49.01 -2.27
C GLY A 513 9.34 49.59 -0.85
N GLN A 514 8.67 50.73 -0.66
CA GLN A 514 8.59 51.47 0.61
C GLN A 514 7.74 50.77 1.69
N PRO A 515 8.33 50.29 2.81
CA PRO A 515 7.64 49.47 3.82
C PRO A 515 6.37 50.11 4.38
N GLU A 516 6.40 51.40 4.66
CA GLU A 516 5.28 52.20 5.16
C GLU A 516 4.06 52.22 4.22
N ARG A 517 4.24 51.93 2.93
CA ARG A 517 3.13 51.82 1.95
C ARG A 517 2.58 50.41 1.79
N LEU A 518 3.29 49.38 2.27
CA LEU A 518 2.95 47.95 2.06
C LEU A 518 1.55 47.61 2.58
N ARG A 519 1.17 48.12 3.75
CA ARG A 519 -0.14 47.85 4.37
C ARG A 519 -1.30 48.44 3.55
N GLY A 520 -1.11 49.60 2.93
CA GLY A 520 -2.10 50.20 2.02
C GLY A 520 -2.22 49.42 0.71
N PHE A 521 -1.08 49.06 0.11
CA PHE A 521 -1.03 48.24 -1.11
C PHE A 521 -1.74 46.89 -0.93
N LEU A 522 -1.41 46.14 0.13
CA LEU A 522 -2.04 44.84 0.41
C LEU A 522 -3.54 44.94 0.71
N THR A 523 -3.99 46.05 1.31
CA THR A 523 -5.42 46.29 1.56
C THR A 523 -6.17 46.53 0.25
N ASN A 524 -5.63 47.39 -0.63
CA ASN A 524 -6.21 47.64 -1.95
C ASN A 524 -6.18 46.38 -2.84
N LEU A 525 -5.12 45.57 -2.77
CA LEU A 525 -5.00 44.31 -3.51
C LEU A 525 -6.07 43.30 -3.09
N ARG A 526 -6.36 43.17 -1.79
CA ARG A 526 -7.48 42.35 -1.28
C ARG A 526 -8.83 42.86 -1.80
N SER A 527 -9.08 44.17 -1.71
CA SER A 527 -10.33 44.77 -2.21
C SER A 527 -10.52 44.51 -3.72
N TYR A 528 -9.45 44.59 -4.51
CA TYR A 528 -9.47 44.31 -5.95
C TYR A 528 -9.76 42.83 -6.25
N GLN A 529 -9.14 41.90 -5.51
CA GLN A 529 -9.37 40.45 -5.65
C GLN A 529 -10.82 40.04 -5.34
N ILE A 530 -11.47 40.72 -4.39
CA ILE A 530 -12.85 40.43 -3.98
C ILE A 530 -13.88 40.91 -5.03
N TYR A 531 -13.59 42.00 -5.77
CA TYR A 531 -14.58 42.67 -6.62
C TYR A 531 -14.75 42.09 -8.04
N TYR A 532 -13.75 41.40 -8.58
CA TYR A 532 -13.75 40.98 -9.99
C TYR A 532 -14.69 39.82 -10.44
N PRO A 533 -15.47 39.10 -9.60
CA PRO A 533 -16.41 38.08 -10.10
C PRO A 533 -17.58 38.62 -10.96
N ILE A 534 -17.95 39.88 -10.77
CA ILE A 534 -19.36 40.32 -10.97
C ILE A 534 -19.71 40.71 -12.42
N GLN A 535 -18.81 41.35 -13.19
CA GLN A 535 -19.15 41.81 -14.56
C GLN A 535 -18.99 40.73 -15.64
N PHE A 536 -19.71 40.91 -16.77
CA PHE A 536 -19.84 40.03 -17.95
C PHE A 536 -20.74 38.79 -17.81
N SER A 537 -21.38 38.44 -18.94
CA SER A 537 -22.60 37.63 -19.03
C SER A 537 -22.39 36.23 -19.66
N SER A 538 -23.37 35.35 -19.42
CA SER A 538 -23.40 33.89 -19.71
C SER A 538 -22.50 33.02 -18.80
N ASN A 539 -23.14 32.04 -18.12
CA ASN A 539 -22.62 31.49 -16.87
C ASN A 539 -21.59 30.34 -17.00
N LYS A 540 -21.39 29.74 -18.18
CA LYS A 540 -20.49 28.57 -18.33
C LYS A 540 -19.06 28.93 -18.80
N ALA A 541 -18.84 30.09 -19.41
CA ALA A 541 -17.51 30.47 -19.94
C ALA A 541 -16.57 31.05 -18.86
N LYS A 542 -17.11 31.85 -17.92
CA LYS A 542 -16.32 32.68 -16.98
C LYS A 542 -15.31 31.88 -16.14
N VAL A 543 -15.70 30.70 -15.64
CA VAL A 543 -14.89 29.92 -14.67
C VAL A 543 -13.59 29.38 -15.29
N ARG A 544 -13.63 28.82 -16.51
CA ARG A 544 -12.45 28.19 -17.10
C ARG A 544 -11.42 29.18 -17.63
N TYR A 545 -11.86 30.30 -18.23
CA TYR A 545 -10.93 31.25 -18.87
C TYR A 545 -10.32 32.27 -17.89
N GLY A 546 -11.06 32.67 -16.85
CA GLY A 546 -10.52 33.60 -15.83
C GLY A 546 -9.39 32.99 -14.99
N LEU A 547 -9.50 31.70 -14.65
CA LEU A 547 -8.53 31.01 -13.80
C LEU A 547 -7.16 30.79 -14.44
N SER A 548 -7.07 30.61 -15.77
CA SER A 548 -5.77 30.50 -16.45
C SER A 548 -5.07 31.87 -16.50
N LEU A 549 -5.77 32.91 -16.97
CA LEU A 549 -5.20 34.23 -17.19
C LEU A 549 -4.69 34.90 -15.89
N LEU A 550 -5.39 34.68 -14.77
CA LEU A 550 -4.98 35.18 -13.45
C LEU A 550 -3.76 34.43 -12.89
N LYS A 551 -3.67 33.11 -13.09
CA LYS A 551 -2.57 32.28 -12.55
C LYS A 551 -1.23 32.69 -13.14
N ASP A 552 -1.17 32.93 -14.45
CA ASP A 552 0.08 33.32 -15.14
C ASP A 552 0.49 34.77 -14.82
N LYS A 553 -0.45 35.71 -14.70
CA LYS A 553 -0.13 37.10 -14.32
C LYS A 553 0.25 37.26 -12.85
N ALA A 554 -0.37 36.51 -11.94
CA ALA A 554 0.05 36.48 -10.54
C ALA A 554 1.49 35.97 -10.41
N LYS A 555 1.86 34.92 -11.17
CA LYS A 555 3.21 34.34 -11.14
C LYS A 555 4.29 35.35 -11.54
N ARG A 556 4.10 36.09 -12.65
CA ARG A 556 5.06 37.11 -13.14
C ARG A 556 5.17 38.36 -12.25
N LEU A 557 4.18 38.63 -11.39
CA LEU A 557 4.20 39.75 -10.44
C LEU A 557 4.85 39.40 -9.09
N ILE A 558 5.04 38.11 -8.80
CA ILE A 558 5.76 37.61 -7.62
C ILE A 558 7.24 37.36 -7.94
N GLU A 559 7.57 37.18 -9.23
CA GLU A 559 8.91 36.91 -9.78
C GLU A 559 10.02 37.93 -9.38
N PRO A 560 9.74 39.22 -9.07
CA PRO A 560 10.72 40.16 -8.52
C PRO A 560 10.70 40.32 -6.98
N ILE A 561 9.92 39.50 -6.27
CA ILE A 561 9.74 39.55 -4.79
C ILE A 561 10.35 38.30 -4.11
N ILE A 562 10.73 37.29 -4.90
CA ILE A 562 11.57 36.14 -4.53
C ILE A 562 13.03 36.47 -4.87
#